data_AF-A0A2H6H234-F1
#
_entry.id   AF-A0A2H6H234-F1
#
_cell.length_a   1.000
_cell.length_b   1.000
_cell.length_c   1.000
_cell.angle_alpha   90.00
_cell.angle_beta   90.00
_cell.angle_gamma   90.00
#
_symmetry.space_group_name_H-M   'P 1'
#
loop_
_entity.id
_entity.type
_entity.pdbx_description
1 polymer ?
#
loop_
_entity_poly.entity_id
_entity_poly.type
_entity_poly.pdbx_seq_one_letter_code
_entity_poly.pdbx_strand_id
1 'polypeptide(L)' 'MPKITINIDDDVSKILKKRAKKNLLTLREQIEDILRKSAVRTKSGTSYRGLKPDDKLVAMFSREKRGRKKKKKKK' A
#
# COMPACT_ATOMS: atom_id res chain seq x y z
N MET A 1 -6.27 -19.75 -14.50
CA MET A 1 -6.22 -18.39 -13.91
C MET A 1 -7.62 -17.81 -13.91
N PRO A 2 -8.06 -17.14 -12.83
CA PRO A 2 -9.33 -16.44 -12.82
C PRO A 2 -9.33 -15.36 -13.92
N LYS A 3 -10.42 -15.30 -14.69
CA LYS A 3 -10.60 -14.31 -15.77
C LYS A 3 -11.46 -13.18 -15.21
N ILE A 4 -10.90 -11.98 -15.14
CA ILE A 4 -11.57 -10.80 -14.61
C ILE A 4 -11.76 -9.82 -15.76
N THR A 5 -12.99 -9.34 -15.93
CA THR A 5 -13.33 -8.28 -16.89
C THR A 5 -13.48 -6.99 -16.09
N ILE A 6 -12.76 -5.94 -16.51
CA ILE A 6 -12.78 -4.63 -15.85
C ILE A 6 -13.11 -3.60 -16.93
N ASN A 7 -14.16 -2.83 -16.71
CA ASN A 7 -14.50 -1.68 -17.55
C ASN A 7 -13.76 -0.46 -16.99
N ILE A 8 -13.04 0.24 -17.86
CA ILE A 8 -12.17 1.35 -17.50
C ILE A 8 -12.41 2.49 -18.48
N ASP A 9 -12.51 3.72 -17.97
CA ASP A 9 -12.59 4.92 -18.81
C ASP A 9 -11.34 5.14 -19.64
N ASP A 10 -11.52 5.80 -20.79
CA ASP A 10 -10.46 6.06 -21.76
C ASP A 10 -9.32 6.92 -21.18
N ASP A 11 -9.64 7.86 -20.30
CA ASP A 11 -8.62 8.71 -19.69
C ASP A 11 -7.73 7.94 -18.70
N VAL A 12 -8.33 7.02 -17.94
CA VAL A 12 -7.59 6.12 -17.06
C VAL A 12 -6.76 5.13 -17.89
N SER A 13 -7.29 4.64 -19.01
CA SER A 13 -6.57 3.78 -19.96
C SER A 13 -5.31 4.46 -20.52
N LYS A 14 -5.39 5.74 -20.91
CA LYS A 14 -4.23 6.53 -21.37
C LYS A 14 -3.14 6.60 -20.30
N ILE A 15 -3.51 6.84 -19.04
CA ILE A 15 -2.57 6.91 -17.92
C ILE A 15 -1.89 5.55 -17.69
N LEU A 16 -2.67 4.46 -17.71
CA LEU A 16 -2.15 3.11 -17.55
C LEU A 16 -1.19 2.72 -18.68
N LYS A 17 -1.48 3.11 -19.94
CA LYS A 17 -0.57 2.89 -21.08
C LYS A 17 0.77 3.60 -20.92
N LYS A 18 0.77 4.87 -20.48
CA LYS A 18 2.01 5.62 -20.21
C LYS A 18 2.85 4.92 -19.14
N ARG A 19 2.21 4.43 -18.08
CA ARG A 19 2.88 3.72 -16.99
C ARG A 19 3.43 2.37 -17.42
N ALA A 20 2.66 1.60 -18.21
CA ALA A 20 3.07 0.32 -18.77
C ALA A 20 4.33 0.48 -19.63
N LYS A 21 4.38 1.51 -20.51
CA LYS A 21 5.56 1.82 -21.33
C LYS A 21 6.79 2.15 -20.48
N LYS A 22 6.62 2.92 -19.39
CA LYS A 22 7.72 3.25 -18.47
C LYS A 22 8.29 2.03 -17.76
N ASN A 23 7.43 1.07 -17.41
CA ASN A 23 7.82 -0.15 -16.70
C ASN A 23 8.17 -1.30 -17.65
N LEU A 24 8.15 -1.08 -18.97
CA LEU A 24 8.41 -2.09 -20.00
C LEU A 24 7.47 -3.30 -19.88
N LEU A 25 6.22 -3.06 -19.50
CA LEU A 25 5.17 -4.06 -19.37
C LEU A 25 4.09 -3.85 -20.42
N THR A 26 3.37 -4.92 -20.76
CA THR A 26 2.09 -4.79 -21.44
C THR A 26 1.04 -4.18 -20.51
N LEU A 27 -0.04 -3.63 -21.08
CA LEU A 27 -1.12 -3.03 -20.29
C LEU A 27 -1.75 -4.05 -19.32
N ARG A 28 -1.89 -5.29 -19.78
CA ARG A 28 -2.44 -6.39 -18.97
C ARG A 28 -1.52 -6.72 -17.80
N GLU A 29 -0.23 -6.93 -18.05
CA GLU A 29 0.75 -7.21 -16.99
C GLU A 29 0.85 -6.07 -15.99
N GLN A 30 0.76 -4.82 -16.45
CA GLN A 30 0.75 -3.65 -15.58
C GLN A 30 -0.46 -3.64 -14.64
N ILE A 31 -1.64 -4.04 -15.11
CA ILE A 31 -2.85 -4.16 -14.28
C ILE A 31 -2.69 -5.32 -13.29
N GLU A 32 -2.17 -6.46 -13.73
CA GLU A 32 -1.92 -7.62 -12.86
C GLU A 32 -0.90 -7.28 -11.75
N ASP A 33 0.17 -6.55 -12.07
CA ASP A 33 1.16 -6.08 -11.09
C ASP A 33 0.54 -5.11 -10.07
N ILE A 34 -0.32 -4.20 -10.51
CA ILE A 34 -1.05 -3.28 -9.60
C ILE A 34 -1.95 -4.07 -8.64
N LEU A 35 -2.74 -5.01 -9.16
CA LEU A 35 -3.65 -5.82 -8.35
C LEU A 35 -2.88 -6.68 -7.35
N ARG A 36 -1.77 -7.29 -7.79
CA ARG A 36 -0.90 -8.09 -6.91
C ARG A 36 -0.30 -7.24 -5.79
N LYS A 37 0.25 -6.07 -6.12
CA LYS A 37 0.82 -5.14 -5.12
C LYS A 37 -0.24 -4.66 -4.13
N SER A 38 -1.45 -4.36 -4.60
CA SER A 38 -2.57 -3.95 -3.77
C SER A 38 -2.97 -5.06 -2.79
N ALA A 39 -3.16 -6.28 -3.28
CA ALA A 39 -3.55 -7.44 -2.47
C ALA A 39 -2.47 -7.86 -1.45
N VAL A 40 -1.18 -7.80 -1.82
CA VAL A 40 -0.08 -8.11 -0.90
C VAL A 40 0.01 -7.05 0.20
N ARG A 41 -0.15 -5.76 -0.16
CA ARG A 41 -0.12 -4.66 0.80
C ARG A 41 -1.27 -4.72 1.80
N THR A 42 -2.46 -5.16 1.38
CA THR A 42 -3.60 -5.34 2.30
C THR A 42 -3.46 -6.59 3.16
N LYS A 43 -2.94 -7.70 2.60
CA LYS A 43 -2.71 -8.96 3.33
C LYS A 43 -1.63 -8.85 4.43
N SER A 44 -0.60 -8.03 4.23
CA SER A 44 0.48 -7.88 5.22
C SER A 44 0.07 -7.15 6.50
N GLY A 45 -1.20 -6.73 6.62
CA GLY A 45 -1.80 -6.49 7.93
C GLY A 45 -1.04 -5.48 8.79
N THR A 46 -0.33 -4.52 8.17
CA THR A 46 -0.23 -3.23 8.81
C THR A 46 -1.62 -2.65 8.70
N SER A 47 -2.46 -3.00 9.67
CA SER A 47 -3.41 -2.04 10.21
C SER A 47 -2.78 -0.68 10.02
N TYR A 48 -3.46 0.23 9.34
CA TYR A 48 -3.33 1.64 9.66
C TYR A 48 -3.70 1.72 11.15
N ARG A 49 -2.79 1.27 12.04
CA ARG A 49 -2.79 1.63 13.43
C ARG A 49 -2.65 3.12 13.29
N GLY A 50 -3.79 3.81 13.44
CA GLY A 50 -3.83 5.23 13.66
C GLY A 50 -2.94 5.48 14.86
N LEU A 51 -1.65 5.66 14.59
CA LEU A 51 -0.82 6.47 15.45
C LEU A 51 -1.54 7.80 15.42
N LYS A 52 -2.13 8.16 16.55
CA LYS A 52 -2.62 9.51 16.74
C LYS A 52 -1.48 10.43 16.26
N PRO A 53 -1.74 11.42 15.40
CA PRO A 53 -0.70 12.30 14.86
C PRO A 53 0.27 12.79 15.95
N ASP A 54 -0.27 13.05 17.15
CA ASP A 54 0.46 13.45 18.36
C ASP A 54 1.53 12.43 18.79
N ASP A 55 1.21 11.12 18.85
CA ASP A 55 2.17 10.06 19.17
C ASP A 55 3.35 10.05 18.19
N LYS A 56 3.12 10.46 16.94
CA LYS A 56 4.14 10.50 15.88
C LYS A 56 5.02 11.75 15.99
N LEU A 57 4.43 12.89 16.35
CA LEU A 57 5.18 14.12 16.59
C LEU A 57 6.07 13.98 17.82
N VAL A 58 5.56 13.42 18.92
CA VAL A 58 6.36 13.12 20.10
C VAL A 58 7.51 12.16 19.75
N ALA A 59 7.29 11.12 18.93
CA ALA A 59 8.35 10.21 18.51
C ALA A 59 9.42 10.87 17.60
N MET A 60 9.04 11.84 16.76
CA MET A 60 9.96 12.57 15.87
C MET A 60 10.84 13.55 16.64
N PHE A 61 10.28 14.24 17.64
CA PHE A 61 10.96 15.32 18.36
C PHE A 61 11.53 14.90 19.72
N SER A 62 11.15 13.73 20.25
CA SER A 62 11.75 13.19 21.47
C SER A 62 13.18 12.75 21.21
N ARG A 63 14.12 13.29 21.98
CA ARG A 63 15.53 12.88 21.99
C ARG A 63 15.76 11.60 22.82
N GLU A 64 14.76 11.13 23.56
CA GLU A 64 14.85 9.92 24.36
C GLU A 64 14.61 8.66 23.51
N LYS A 65 15.61 7.78 23.42
CA LYS A 65 15.53 6.48 22.71
C LYS A 65 14.71 5.41 23.45
N ARG A 66 13.77 5.79 24.31
CA ARG A 66 12.92 4.83 25.03
C ARG A 66 11.81 4.36 24.08
N GLY A 67 12.03 3.20 23.46
CA GLY A 67 11.01 2.55 22.64
C GLY A 67 9.71 2.31 23.41
N ARG A 68 8.57 2.20 22.70
CA ARG A 68 7.25 2.00 23.31
C ARG A 68 7.24 0.69 24.13
N LYS A 69 6.99 0.79 25.44
CA LYS A 69 6.88 -0.38 26.34
C LYS A 69 5.77 -1.31 25.83
N LYS A 70 6.11 -2.57 25.50
CA LYS A 70 5.12 -3.56 25.06
C LYS A 70 4.08 -3.76 26.17
N LYS A 71 2.81 -3.51 25.89
CA LYS A 71 1.72 -3.86 26.81
C LYS A 71 1.69 -5.39 26.98
N LYS A 72 1.80 -5.88 28.21
CA LYS A 72 1.59 -7.30 28.52
C LYS A 72 0.17 -7.68 28.08
N LYS A 73 0.03 -8.73 27.26
CA LYS A 73 -1.29 -9.35 27.03
C LYS A 73 -1.74 -9.93 28.38
N LYS A 74 -2.93 -9.56 28.85
CA LYS A 74 -3.57 -10.30 29.95
C LYS A 74 -3.78 -11.74 29.46
N LYS A 75 -3.33 -12.71 30.26
CA LYS A 75 -3.63 -14.13 30.06
C LYS A 75 -5.12 -14.35 30.30
#